data_AF-A0AB38SRP5-F1
#
_entry.id   AF-A0AB38SRP5-F1
#
_cell.length_a   1.000
_cell.length_b   1.000
_cell.length_c   1.000
_cell.angle_alpha   90.00
_cell.angle_beta   90.00
_cell.angle_gamma   90.00
#
_symmetry.space_group_name_H-M   'P 1'
#
loop_
_entity.id
_entity.type
_entity.pdbx_description
1 polymer ?
#
loop_
_entity_poly.entity_id
_entity_poly.type
_entity_poly.pdbx_seq_one_letter_code
_entity_poly.pdbx_strand_id
1 'polypeptide(L)'
;MEARSVDAIPRGKEWQYEPKWDGFRCLLSRNGSDVDLRSKSGEDLTRYFPEIVAAALKLRADRFTLDGEIVVPHGKGFSFDTLLQRIHPAASRVKKLSQDTPALYLVFDLLAATKDKHLAGKSLIERRPALEAFAKANLKGSVFRLSPSTTSYATAKKWLAQSGGGSDGVIAKRIDLPYQAGTRDGMQKIKKFRSADCVVGGFRYATNKIAGRNVVGSLLLGLYDDKGLLHHVGFTSAIKAEQKPDLTDRLEALIGEPGFTGNAPGGPSRWSTERSAKWCPLKPKLVIEVCYDHFSGERFRHGTSILRWRPDKAPRQCTFEQLKQKAADPMKLLK
;
A
#
# COMPACT_ATOMS: atom_id res chain seq x y z
N MET A 1 15.42 -6.29 -4.94
CA MET A 1 15.94 -5.36 -3.91
C MET A 1 14.82 -4.88 -2.99
N GLU A 2 15.02 -4.82 -1.67
CA GLU A 2 14.01 -4.36 -0.69
C GLU A 2 14.32 -2.95 -0.14
N ALA A 3 13.35 -2.34 0.55
CA ALA A 3 13.51 -1.03 1.15
C ALA A 3 13.32 -1.06 2.67
N ARG A 4 14.26 -0.42 3.39
CA ARG A 4 14.18 -0.16 4.84
C ARG A 4 13.19 0.98 5.11
N SER A 5 12.33 0.85 6.12
CA SER A 5 11.45 1.96 6.51
C SER A 5 12.23 2.98 7.34
N VAL A 6 12.07 4.27 7.04
CA VAL A 6 12.69 5.37 7.80
C VAL A 6 11.71 6.54 7.94
N ASP A 7 11.88 7.34 8.99
CA ASP A 7 10.92 8.40 9.34
C ASP A 7 11.12 9.70 8.56
N ALA A 8 12.34 9.94 8.08
CA ALA A 8 12.72 11.15 7.36
C ALA A 8 13.35 10.80 6.02
N ILE A 9 13.12 11.66 5.02
CA ILE A 9 13.81 11.56 3.72
C ILE A 9 15.32 11.73 3.98
N PRO A 10 16.16 10.75 3.65
CA PRO A 10 17.61 10.87 3.83
C PRO A 10 18.15 11.99 2.94
N ARG A 11 19.21 12.66 3.38
CA ARG A 11 19.89 13.73 2.65
C ARG A 11 21.26 13.25 2.22
N GLY A 12 21.75 13.75 1.09
CA GLY A 12 23.09 13.44 0.61
C GLY A 12 23.13 13.34 -0.91
N LYS A 13 24.34 13.40 -1.48
CA LYS A 13 24.54 13.30 -2.94
C LYS A 13 24.41 11.87 -3.44
N GLU A 14 24.47 10.90 -2.55
CA GLU A 14 24.34 9.47 -2.80
C GLU A 14 22.89 9.00 -2.99
N TRP A 15 21.90 9.90 -2.88
CA TRP A 15 20.48 9.57 -2.95
C TRP A 15 19.81 10.07 -4.23
N GLN A 16 19.07 9.16 -4.86
CA GLN A 16 18.01 9.46 -5.82
C GLN A 16 16.66 9.17 -5.18
N TYR A 17 15.68 10.02 -5.43
CA TYR A 17 14.32 9.90 -4.92
C TYR A 17 13.36 9.59 -6.06
N GLU A 18 12.35 8.79 -5.76
CA GLU A 18 11.27 8.39 -6.67
C GLU A 18 9.93 8.35 -5.91
N PRO A 19 8.78 8.58 -6.57
CA PRO A 19 7.49 8.38 -5.93
C PRO A 19 7.34 6.92 -5.50
N LYS A 20 6.79 6.70 -4.30
CA LYS A 20 6.38 5.36 -3.87
C LYS A 20 4.99 5.09 -4.41
N TRP A 21 4.89 4.24 -5.42
CA TRP A 21 3.63 3.74 -5.96
C TRP A 21 2.98 2.72 -5.01
N ASP A 22 1.66 2.60 -5.12
CA ASP A 22 0.85 1.64 -4.36
C ASP A 22 0.16 0.66 -5.33
N GLY A 23 0.84 -0.44 -5.64
CA GLY A 23 0.39 -1.44 -6.59
C GLY A 23 1.00 -2.82 -6.35
N PHE A 24 1.15 -3.60 -7.42
CA PHE A 24 1.89 -4.86 -7.38
C PHE A 24 3.27 -4.66 -7.98
N ARG A 25 4.30 -4.78 -7.16
CA ARG A 25 5.66 -4.87 -7.67
C ARG A 25 5.80 -6.09 -8.56
N CYS A 26 6.31 -5.87 -9.77
CA CYS A 26 6.41 -6.89 -10.80
C CYS A 26 7.74 -6.75 -11.55
N LEU A 27 8.51 -7.83 -11.59
CA LEU A 27 9.57 -7.99 -12.59
C LEU A 27 8.92 -8.44 -13.90
N LEU A 28 9.20 -7.73 -14.98
CA LEU A 28 8.74 -8.08 -16.32
C LEU A 28 9.97 -8.43 -17.15
N SER A 29 10.05 -9.66 -17.62
CA SER A 29 11.07 -10.07 -18.58
C SER A 29 10.44 -10.42 -19.93
N ARG A 30 11.13 -10.05 -21.01
CA ARG A 30 10.80 -10.45 -22.37
C ARG A 30 12.00 -11.15 -22.99
N ASN A 31 11.74 -12.24 -23.69
CA ASN A 31 12.71 -13.00 -24.48
C ASN A 31 12.06 -13.45 -25.80
N GLY A 32 12.21 -12.65 -26.87
CA GLY A 32 11.54 -12.90 -28.14
C GLY A 32 10.01 -12.79 -28.00
N SER A 33 9.33 -13.92 -28.18
CA SER A 33 7.88 -14.06 -28.00
C SER A 33 7.46 -14.37 -26.56
N ASP A 34 8.41 -14.68 -25.68
CA ASP A 34 8.10 -15.08 -24.30
C ASP A 34 8.10 -13.85 -23.40
N VAL A 35 7.03 -13.66 -22.65
CA VAL A 35 6.90 -12.58 -21.66
C VAL A 35 6.49 -13.21 -20.33
N ASP A 36 7.24 -12.90 -19.29
CA ASP A 36 7.05 -13.42 -17.94
C ASP A 36 6.94 -12.26 -16.95
N LEU A 37 5.87 -12.26 -16.16
CA LEU A 37 5.60 -11.28 -15.10
C LEU A 37 5.68 -11.99 -13.75
N ARG A 38 6.61 -11.57 -12.89
CA ARG A 38 6.83 -12.15 -11.56
C ARG A 38 6.61 -11.13 -10.48
N SER A 39 5.82 -11.49 -9.48
CA SER A 39 5.68 -10.68 -8.27
C SER A 39 6.98 -10.62 -7.47
N LYS A 40 7.00 -9.76 -6.44
CA LYS A 40 8.09 -9.72 -5.46
C LYS A 40 8.42 -11.10 -4.84
N SER A 41 7.43 -11.95 -4.59
CA SER A 41 7.61 -13.28 -3.98
C SER A 41 7.87 -14.40 -5.00
N GLY A 42 7.99 -14.08 -6.29
CA GLY A 42 8.22 -15.05 -7.36
C GLY A 42 6.94 -15.65 -7.98
N GLU A 43 5.77 -15.30 -7.45
CA GLU A 43 4.48 -15.75 -8.01
C GLU A 43 4.30 -15.25 -9.45
N ASP A 44 3.74 -16.11 -10.30
CA ASP A 44 3.41 -15.80 -11.68
C ASP A 44 2.19 -14.86 -11.75
N LEU A 45 2.40 -13.68 -12.34
CA LEU A 45 1.37 -12.68 -12.57
C LEU A 45 0.90 -12.63 -14.04
N THR A 46 1.56 -13.34 -14.94
CA THR A 46 1.43 -13.22 -16.40
C THR A 46 -0.02 -13.38 -16.86
N ARG A 47 -0.71 -14.41 -16.37
CA ARG A 47 -2.09 -14.71 -16.75
C ARG A 47 -3.11 -13.64 -16.31
N TYR A 48 -2.78 -12.86 -15.28
CA TYR A 48 -3.69 -11.87 -14.69
C TYR A 48 -3.65 -10.51 -15.41
N PHE A 49 -2.61 -10.26 -16.20
CA PHE A 49 -2.39 -8.97 -16.89
C PHE A 49 -2.11 -9.15 -18.39
N PRO A 50 -3.05 -9.77 -19.15
CA PRO A 50 -2.86 -10.02 -20.58
C PRO A 50 -2.62 -8.75 -21.41
N GLU A 51 -3.14 -7.60 -20.97
CA GLU A 51 -2.91 -6.31 -21.60
C GLU A 51 -1.46 -5.84 -21.50
N ILE A 52 -0.77 -6.14 -20.38
CA ILE A 52 0.65 -5.83 -20.19
C ILE A 52 1.50 -6.76 -21.05
N VAL A 53 1.15 -8.04 -21.11
CA VAL A 53 1.82 -9.03 -21.96
C VAL A 53 1.72 -8.62 -23.44
N ALA A 54 0.51 -8.32 -23.91
CA ALA A 54 0.29 -7.88 -25.29
C ALA A 54 1.02 -6.58 -25.62
N ALA A 55 1.10 -5.64 -24.67
CA ALA A 55 1.85 -4.40 -24.85
C ALA A 55 3.37 -4.66 -24.89
N ALA A 56 3.89 -5.55 -24.03
CA ALA A 56 5.30 -5.91 -23.98
C ALA A 56 5.77 -6.51 -25.32
N LEU A 57 4.95 -7.38 -25.93
CA LEU A 57 5.23 -8.01 -27.22
C LEU A 57 5.27 -7.03 -28.39
N LYS A 58 4.59 -5.88 -28.26
CA LYS A 58 4.57 -4.82 -29.29
C LYS A 58 5.75 -3.85 -29.17
N LEU A 59 6.57 -3.94 -28.12
CA LEU A 59 7.77 -3.12 -28.00
C LEU A 59 8.79 -3.51 -29.08
N ARG A 60 9.56 -2.53 -29.55
CA ARG A 60 10.63 -2.75 -30.53
C ARG A 60 11.75 -3.64 -29.97
N ALA A 61 12.10 -3.44 -28.70
CA ALA A 61 13.00 -4.35 -28.00
C ALA A 61 12.31 -5.70 -27.75
N ASP A 62 12.98 -6.78 -28.14
CA ASP A 62 12.49 -8.15 -28.00
C ASP A 62 13.11 -8.89 -26.80
N ARG A 63 14.14 -8.32 -26.17
CA ARG A 63 14.83 -8.91 -25.01
C ARG A 63 15.15 -7.86 -23.96
N PHE A 64 14.59 -7.97 -22.76
CA PHE A 64 14.86 -7.05 -21.65
C PHE A 64 14.29 -7.57 -20.31
N THR A 65 14.74 -6.98 -19.21
CA THR A 65 14.15 -7.18 -17.87
C THR A 65 13.95 -5.84 -17.18
N LEU A 66 12.71 -5.54 -16.82
CA LEU A 66 12.28 -4.33 -16.11
C LEU A 66 11.85 -4.66 -14.68
N ASP A 67 12.09 -3.71 -13.77
CA ASP A 67 11.49 -3.68 -12.44
C ASP A 67 10.54 -2.47 -12.37
N GLY A 68 9.34 -2.71 -11.87
CA GLY A 68 8.24 -1.76 -11.95
C GLY A 68 7.07 -2.11 -11.03
N GLU A 69 6.06 -1.26 -11.09
CA GLU A 69 4.81 -1.40 -10.34
C GLU A 69 3.63 -1.50 -11.29
N ILE A 70 2.79 -2.51 -11.12
CA ILE A 70 1.49 -2.61 -11.79
C ILE A 70 0.46 -1.82 -10.98
N VAL A 71 -0.22 -0.89 -11.62
CA VAL A 71 -1.28 -0.06 -11.01
C VAL A 71 -2.52 -0.03 -11.88
N VAL A 72 -3.70 0.18 -11.29
CA VAL A 72 -4.95 0.38 -12.05
C VAL A 72 -5.42 1.82 -11.87
N PRO A 73 -5.50 2.63 -12.94
CA PRO A 73 -6.05 3.98 -12.87
C PRO A 73 -7.51 3.98 -12.39
N HIS A 74 -7.84 4.94 -11.53
CA HIS A 74 -9.20 5.20 -11.09
C HIS A 74 -9.36 6.70 -10.82
N GLY A 75 -10.14 7.38 -11.68
CA GLY A 75 -10.24 8.85 -11.66
C GLY A 75 -8.88 9.52 -11.87
N LYS A 76 -8.45 10.36 -10.92
CA LYS A 76 -7.15 11.06 -10.94
C LYS A 76 -6.00 10.28 -10.28
N GLY A 77 -6.28 9.08 -9.75
CA GLY A 77 -5.33 8.29 -8.98
C GLY A 77 -5.26 6.84 -9.43
N PHE A 78 -4.75 5.98 -8.54
CA PHE A 78 -4.72 4.53 -8.69
C PHE A 78 -5.54 3.85 -7.61
N SER A 79 -6.18 2.74 -7.97
CA SER A 79 -7.00 1.93 -7.08
C SER A 79 -6.37 0.56 -6.86
N PHE A 80 -5.82 0.35 -5.66
CA PHE A 80 -5.32 -0.94 -5.23
C PHE A 80 -6.45 -1.97 -5.09
N ASP A 81 -7.65 -1.54 -4.66
CA ASP A 81 -8.80 -2.44 -4.49
C ASP A 81 -9.27 -2.99 -5.85
N THR A 82 -9.25 -2.15 -6.89
CA THR A 82 -9.51 -2.59 -8.28
C THR A 82 -8.39 -3.50 -8.78
N LEU A 83 -7.12 -3.22 -8.43
CA LEU A 83 -5.99 -4.09 -8.76
C LEU A 83 -6.11 -5.47 -8.10
N LEU A 84 -6.53 -5.56 -6.84
CA LEU A 84 -6.75 -6.85 -6.14
C LEU A 84 -7.80 -7.71 -6.85
N GLN A 85 -8.85 -7.09 -7.41
CA GLN A 85 -9.88 -7.82 -8.16
C GLN A 85 -9.35 -8.51 -9.43
N ARG A 86 -8.15 -8.13 -9.92
CA ARG A 86 -7.50 -8.73 -11.09
C ARG A 86 -7.00 -10.14 -10.82
N ILE A 87 -6.65 -10.47 -9.57
CA ILE A 87 -6.21 -11.80 -9.16
C ILE A 87 -7.45 -12.70 -9.01
N HIS A 88 -7.97 -13.17 -10.14
CA HIS A 88 -9.21 -13.92 -10.22
C HIS A 88 -9.00 -15.30 -10.86
N PRO A 89 -9.59 -16.39 -10.31
CA PRO A 89 -9.45 -17.73 -10.90
C PRO A 89 -9.97 -17.86 -12.33
N ALA A 90 -11.13 -17.25 -12.61
CA ALA A 90 -11.76 -17.30 -13.92
C ALA A 90 -11.10 -16.36 -14.94
N ALA A 91 -10.52 -16.93 -16.00
CA ALA A 91 -9.84 -16.20 -17.07
C ALA A 91 -10.76 -15.22 -17.82
N SER A 92 -12.04 -15.55 -17.99
CA SER A 92 -13.04 -14.67 -18.61
C SER A 92 -13.23 -13.37 -17.82
N ARG A 93 -13.21 -13.44 -16.49
CA ARG A 93 -13.29 -12.26 -15.61
C ARG A 93 -12.03 -11.41 -15.70
N VAL A 94 -10.85 -12.03 -15.75
CA VAL A 94 -9.57 -11.33 -15.97
C VAL A 94 -9.58 -10.58 -17.30
N LYS A 95 -9.99 -11.25 -18.39
CA LYS A 95 -10.08 -10.65 -19.73
C LYS A 95 -11.06 -9.48 -19.78
N LYS A 96 -12.22 -9.60 -19.13
CA LYS A 96 -13.17 -8.49 -19.02
C LYS A 96 -12.56 -7.31 -18.26
N LEU A 97 -12.01 -7.56 -17.08
CA LEU A 97 -11.40 -6.50 -16.26
C LEU A 97 -10.17 -5.84 -16.92
N SER A 98 -9.45 -6.54 -17.82
CA SER A 98 -8.32 -5.94 -18.56
C SER A 98 -8.76 -4.92 -19.59
N GLN A 99 -10.03 -5.00 -20.02
CA GLN A 99 -10.64 -4.07 -20.96
C GLN A 99 -11.36 -2.94 -20.22
N ASP A 100 -12.13 -3.28 -19.18
CA ASP A 100 -12.92 -2.32 -18.40
C ASP A 100 -12.02 -1.40 -17.56
N THR A 101 -10.96 -1.94 -16.95
CA THR A 101 -10.05 -1.23 -16.05
C THR A 101 -8.59 -1.63 -16.35
N PRO A 102 -8.02 -1.20 -17.49
CA PRO A 102 -6.71 -1.64 -17.93
C PRO A 102 -5.61 -1.20 -16.95
N ALA A 103 -4.68 -2.10 -16.65
CA ALA A 103 -3.54 -1.78 -15.79
C ALA A 103 -2.45 -0.98 -16.54
N LEU A 104 -1.68 -0.21 -15.79
CA LEU A 104 -0.44 0.42 -16.22
C LEU A 104 0.75 -0.26 -15.55
N TYR A 105 1.90 -0.26 -16.23
CA TYR A 105 3.17 -0.71 -15.69
C TYR A 105 4.12 0.48 -15.55
N LEU A 106 4.36 0.91 -14.31
CA LEU A 106 5.23 2.02 -13.95
C LEU A 106 6.66 1.51 -13.78
N VAL A 107 7.52 1.79 -14.75
CA VAL A 107 8.90 1.29 -14.80
C VAL A 107 9.82 2.19 -13.98
N PHE A 108 10.64 1.61 -13.09
CA PHE A 108 11.60 2.37 -12.30
C PHE A 108 13.03 1.81 -12.27
N ASP A 109 13.27 0.61 -12.80
CA ASP A 109 14.63 0.08 -13.00
C ASP A 109 14.72 -0.78 -14.28
N LEU A 110 15.93 -0.90 -14.83
CA LEU A 110 16.26 -1.73 -15.99
C LEU A 110 17.41 -2.67 -15.60
N LEU A 111 17.12 -3.97 -15.53
CA LEU A 111 18.04 -4.99 -15.05
C LEU A 111 18.80 -5.69 -16.18
N ALA A 112 18.21 -5.73 -17.38
CA ALA A 112 18.85 -6.20 -18.60
C ALA A 112 18.23 -5.49 -19.80
N ALA A 113 19.07 -5.03 -20.74
CA ALA A 113 18.61 -4.33 -21.95
C ALA A 113 18.63 -5.21 -23.21
N THR A 114 19.45 -6.26 -23.19
CA THR A 114 19.61 -7.32 -24.21
C THR A 114 20.15 -8.57 -23.52
N LYS A 115 20.38 -9.67 -24.27
CA LYS A 115 20.97 -10.91 -23.74
C LYS A 115 22.33 -10.68 -23.07
N ASP A 116 23.20 -9.89 -23.68
CA ASP A 116 24.58 -9.71 -23.22
C ASP A 116 24.79 -8.45 -22.37
N LYS A 117 23.76 -7.59 -22.29
CA LYS A 117 23.81 -6.34 -21.52
C LYS A 117 23.05 -6.49 -20.21
N HIS A 118 23.67 -7.21 -19.28
CA HIS A 118 23.22 -7.27 -17.88
C HIS A 118 23.58 -5.99 -17.15
N LEU A 119 22.57 -5.35 -16.56
CA LEU A 119 22.70 -4.08 -15.84
C LEU A 119 22.54 -4.25 -14.33
N ALA A 120 22.02 -5.39 -13.84
CA ALA A 120 21.83 -5.61 -12.41
C ALA A 120 23.12 -5.43 -11.57
N GLY A 121 24.28 -5.83 -12.09
CA GLY A 121 25.58 -5.64 -11.42
C GLY A 121 26.13 -4.20 -11.49
N LYS A 122 25.52 -3.32 -12.30
CA LYS A 122 25.91 -1.91 -12.43
C LYS A 122 25.21 -1.06 -11.38
N SER A 123 25.84 0.05 -11.02
CA SER A 123 25.29 1.00 -10.04
C SER A 123 24.04 1.72 -10.57
N LEU A 124 23.17 2.23 -9.70
CA LEU A 124 21.95 2.92 -10.15
C LEU A 124 22.26 4.18 -10.98
N ILE A 125 23.39 4.84 -10.75
CA ILE A 125 23.84 5.98 -11.55
C ILE A 125 24.08 5.59 -13.03
N GLU A 126 24.37 4.32 -13.31
CA GLU A 126 24.50 3.76 -14.66
C GLU A 126 23.16 3.21 -15.17
N ARG A 127 22.40 2.53 -14.30
CA ARG A 127 21.13 1.89 -14.70
C ARG A 127 20.03 2.89 -15.02
N ARG A 128 19.92 4.00 -14.27
CA ARG A 128 18.83 4.97 -14.47
C ARG A 128 18.90 5.68 -15.83
N PRO A 129 20.06 6.21 -16.29
CA PRO A 129 20.19 6.74 -17.64
C PRO A 129 19.92 5.69 -18.72
N ALA A 130 20.35 4.44 -18.51
CA ALA A 130 20.07 3.35 -19.43
C ALA A 130 18.56 3.06 -19.54
N LEU A 131 17.84 3.08 -18.42
CA LEU A 131 16.38 2.98 -18.38
C LEU A 131 15.72 4.16 -19.13
N GLU A 132 16.18 5.39 -18.92
CA GLU A 132 15.63 6.56 -19.60
C GLU A 132 15.82 6.50 -21.13
N ALA A 133 17.00 6.08 -21.58
CA ALA A 133 17.27 5.85 -22.99
C ALA A 133 16.39 4.72 -23.56
N PHE A 134 16.25 3.61 -22.83
CA PHE A 134 15.34 2.51 -23.19
C PHE A 134 13.89 2.99 -23.28
N ALA A 135 13.45 3.80 -22.31
CA ALA A 135 12.10 4.34 -22.24
C ALA A 135 11.79 5.23 -23.43
N LYS A 136 12.69 6.16 -23.78
CA LYS A 136 12.56 7.04 -24.95
C LYS A 136 12.44 6.25 -26.27
N ALA A 137 13.17 5.14 -26.37
CA ALA A 137 13.17 4.30 -27.57
C ALA A 137 11.92 3.40 -27.67
N ASN A 138 11.44 2.85 -26.55
CA ASN A 138 10.47 1.75 -26.55
C ASN A 138 9.10 2.11 -25.93
N LEU A 139 9.06 2.91 -24.86
CA LEU A 139 7.86 3.09 -24.04
C LEU A 139 6.99 4.26 -24.52
N LYS A 140 6.62 4.24 -25.81
CA LYS A 140 5.78 5.27 -26.44
C LYS A 140 4.26 5.00 -26.35
N GLY A 141 3.88 3.80 -25.95
CA GLY A 141 2.47 3.39 -25.82
C GLY A 141 1.81 3.87 -24.52
N SER A 142 0.54 3.51 -24.28
CA SER A 142 -0.22 3.93 -23.09
C SER A 142 0.00 3.07 -21.84
N VAL A 143 0.41 1.81 -22.00
CA VAL A 143 0.47 0.82 -20.91
C VAL A 143 1.72 0.99 -20.04
N PHE A 144 2.87 1.23 -20.65
CA PHE A 144 4.12 1.45 -19.93
C PHE A 144 4.36 2.93 -19.68
N ARG A 145 4.76 3.27 -18.46
CA ARG A 145 5.12 4.64 -18.08
C ARG A 145 6.44 4.62 -17.34
N LEU A 146 7.34 5.54 -17.67
CA LEU A 146 8.53 5.74 -16.88
C LEU A 146 8.15 6.45 -15.58
N SER A 147 8.49 5.86 -14.44
CA SER A 147 8.40 6.52 -13.14
C SER A 147 9.45 7.64 -13.08
N PRO A 148 9.09 8.87 -12.65
CA PRO A 148 10.04 9.95 -12.51
C PRO A 148 11.04 9.66 -11.38
N SER A 149 12.21 10.27 -11.49
CA SER A 149 13.23 10.29 -10.44
C SER A 149 13.81 11.69 -10.29
N THR A 150 14.42 11.97 -9.15
CA THR A 150 15.09 13.25 -8.89
C THR A 150 16.19 13.08 -7.85
N THR A 151 17.28 13.83 -7.95
CA THR A 151 18.27 13.99 -6.88
C THR A 151 17.97 15.20 -5.99
N SER A 152 16.90 15.96 -6.30
CA SER A 152 16.50 17.13 -5.53
C SER A 152 15.68 16.74 -4.30
N TYR A 153 16.26 16.95 -3.13
CA TYR A 153 15.55 16.80 -1.85
C TYR A 153 14.28 17.66 -1.77
N ALA A 154 14.29 18.86 -2.35
CA ALA A 154 13.13 19.74 -2.36
C ALA A 154 11.97 19.14 -3.18
N THR A 155 12.26 18.50 -4.31
CA THR A 155 11.26 17.79 -5.12
C THR A 155 10.73 16.56 -4.39
N ALA A 156 11.61 15.78 -3.74
CA ALA A 156 11.21 14.64 -2.92
C ALA A 156 10.26 15.04 -1.78
N LYS A 157 10.54 16.15 -1.08
CA LYS A 157 9.64 16.72 -0.08
C LYS A 157 8.27 17.09 -0.65
N LYS A 158 8.23 17.69 -1.85
CA LYS A 158 6.96 18.03 -2.53
C LYS A 158 6.16 16.77 -2.83
N TRP A 159 6.79 15.72 -3.37
CA TRP A 159 6.13 14.43 -3.60
C TRP A 159 5.59 13.80 -2.32
N LEU A 160 6.37 13.81 -1.23
CA LEU A 160 5.91 13.30 0.07
C LEU A 160 4.72 14.10 0.61
N ALA A 161 4.77 15.43 0.52
CA ALA A 161 3.68 16.30 0.98
C ALA A 161 2.38 16.07 0.20
N GLN A 162 2.50 15.84 -1.11
CA GLN A 162 1.41 15.60 -2.05
C GLN A 162 1.00 14.12 -2.15
N SER A 163 1.59 13.23 -1.35
CA SER A 163 1.26 11.80 -1.38
C SER A 163 -0.22 11.55 -1.02
N GLY A 164 -0.88 10.79 -1.87
CA GLY A 164 -2.29 10.40 -1.85
C GLY A 164 -2.69 9.80 -3.20
N GLY A 165 -3.90 9.26 -3.30
CA GLY A 165 -4.46 8.78 -4.58
C GLY A 165 -3.68 7.66 -5.28
N GLY A 166 -2.95 6.81 -4.54
CA GLY A 166 -2.15 5.71 -5.11
C GLY A 166 -0.64 5.98 -5.19
N SER A 167 -0.18 7.11 -4.67
CA SER A 167 1.22 7.30 -4.27
C SER A 167 1.30 7.53 -2.76
N ASP A 168 1.99 6.66 -2.04
CA ASP A 168 1.97 6.60 -0.57
C ASP A 168 3.21 7.24 0.09
N GLY A 169 4.09 7.84 -0.70
CA GLY A 169 5.32 8.43 -0.19
C GLY A 169 6.42 8.52 -1.22
N VAL A 170 7.65 8.38 -0.74
CA VAL A 170 8.89 8.47 -1.54
C VAL A 170 9.78 7.27 -1.26
N ILE A 171 10.43 6.76 -2.29
CA ILE A 171 11.56 5.83 -2.20
C ILE A 171 12.84 6.62 -2.42
N ALA A 172 13.78 6.52 -1.48
CA ALA A 172 15.16 6.98 -1.64
C ALA A 172 16.03 5.76 -1.99
N LYS A 173 16.81 5.85 -3.05
CA LYS A 173 17.71 4.79 -3.53
C LYS A 173 19.15 5.29 -3.51
N ARG A 174 20.07 4.44 -3.08
CA ARG A 174 21.51 4.68 -3.20
C ARG A 174 21.93 4.62 -4.66
N ILE A 175 22.51 5.71 -5.17
CA ILE A 175 22.89 5.81 -6.59
C ILE A 175 24.15 5.00 -6.92
N ASP A 176 25.00 4.80 -5.92
CA ASP A 176 26.31 4.15 -6.00
C ASP A 176 26.25 2.63 -5.83
N LEU A 177 25.08 2.07 -5.50
CA LEU A 177 24.92 0.64 -5.25
C LEU A 177 24.36 -0.14 -6.47
N PRO A 178 24.81 -1.39 -6.68
CA PRO A 178 24.25 -2.28 -7.69
C PRO A 178 22.85 -2.77 -7.29
N TYR A 179 22.18 -3.46 -8.22
CA TYR A 179 20.90 -4.09 -7.91
C TYR A 179 21.09 -5.33 -7.02
N GLN A 180 20.87 -5.18 -5.72
CA GLN A 180 20.99 -6.27 -4.74
C GLN A 180 19.61 -6.91 -4.46
N ALA A 181 19.39 -8.13 -4.96
CA ALA A 181 18.18 -8.88 -4.63
C ALA A 181 18.14 -9.26 -3.14
N GLY A 182 16.96 -9.21 -2.51
CA GLY A 182 16.78 -9.61 -1.10
C GLY A 182 17.33 -8.67 -0.01
N THR A 183 18.22 -7.73 -0.32
CA THR A 183 18.81 -6.82 0.70
C THR A 183 18.00 -5.53 0.88
N ARG A 184 18.21 -4.84 2.01
CA ARG A 184 17.54 -3.57 2.38
C ARG A 184 18.47 -2.37 2.41
N ASP A 185 19.71 -2.52 1.98
CA ASP A 185 20.75 -1.50 2.16
C ASP A 185 20.73 -0.46 1.03
N GLY A 186 20.25 -0.86 -0.16
CA GLY A 186 20.18 0.00 -1.34
C GLY A 186 18.99 0.96 -1.37
N MET A 187 17.94 0.75 -0.58
CA MET A 187 16.73 1.57 -0.63
C MET A 187 16.12 1.85 0.74
N GLN A 188 15.57 3.04 0.87
CA GLN A 188 14.78 3.47 2.02
C GLN A 188 13.40 3.94 1.53
N LYS A 189 12.34 3.54 2.25
CA LYS A 189 10.98 3.97 1.99
C LYS A 189 10.53 4.95 3.08
N ILE A 190 9.94 6.05 2.64
CA ILE A 190 9.41 7.10 3.49
C ILE A 190 7.93 7.23 3.16
N LYS A 191 7.08 6.86 4.11
CA LYS A 191 5.63 7.02 3.98
C LYS A 191 5.20 8.31 4.66
N LYS A 192 4.13 8.93 4.15
CA LYS A 192 3.47 10.02 4.88
C LYS A 192 2.70 9.39 6.04
N PHE A 193 3.15 9.64 7.27
CA PHE A 193 2.39 9.24 8.46
C PHE A 193 1.06 9.98 8.47
N ARG A 194 -0.01 9.24 8.72
CA ARG A 194 -1.37 9.77 8.85
C ARG A 194 -1.93 9.22 10.15
N SER A 195 -2.59 10.09 10.90
CA SER A 195 -3.32 9.68 12.10
C SER A 195 -4.79 10.00 11.98
N ALA A 196 -5.58 9.20 12.68
CA ALA A 196 -7.00 9.42 12.84
C ALA A 196 -7.36 9.16 14.30
N ASP A 197 -8.23 10.00 14.85
CA ASP A 197 -8.89 9.76 16.11
C ASP A 197 -10.10 8.86 15.84
N CYS A 198 -10.09 7.67 16.44
CA CYS A 198 -11.11 6.65 16.27
C CYS A 198 -11.80 6.34 17.60
N VAL A 199 -13.09 6.04 17.54
CA VAL A 199 -13.83 5.49 18.67
C VAL A 199 -13.50 4.00 18.80
N VAL A 200 -13.29 3.53 20.03
CA VAL A 200 -13.22 2.09 20.29
C VAL A 200 -14.64 1.57 20.51
N GLY A 201 -15.24 1.04 19.44
CA GLY A 201 -16.62 0.52 19.45
C GLY A 201 -16.72 -0.95 19.89
N GLY A 202 -15.59 -1.64 20.01
CA GLY A 202 -15.53 -3.03 20.41
C GLY A 202 -14.11 -3.55 20.59
N PHE A 203 -13.97 -4.80 21.03
CA PHE A 203 -12.68 -5.48 21.08
C PHE A 203 -12.80 -6.98 20.80
N ARG A 204 -11.67 -7.63 20.55
CA ARG A 204 -11.56 -9.09 20.46
C ARG A 204 -10.54 -9.59 21.46
N TYR A 205 -10.82 -10.73 22.09
CA TYR A 205 -9.82 -11.43 22.88
C TYR A 205 -8.70 -12.01 22.00
N ALA A 206 -7.50 -12.09 22.56
CA ALA A 206 -6.38 -12.79 21.96
C ALA A 206 -6.60 -14.30 22.00
N THR A 207 -6.04 -15.03 21.04
CA THR A 207 -6.03 -16.50 21.06
C THR A 207 -5.23 -17.04 22.25
N ASN A 208 -4.13 -16.37 22.59
CA ASN A 208 -3.26 -16.77 23.69
C ASN A 208 -3.71 -16.07 24.98
N LYS A 209 -3.71 -16.85 26.06
CA LYS A 209 -3.96 -16.34 27.41
C LYS A 209 -2.69 -15.80 28.02
N ILE A 210 -2.80 -14.81 28.91
CA ILE A 210 -1.70 -14.35 29.77
C ILE A 210 -2.05 -14.76 31.19
N ALA A 211 -1.14 -15.48 31.86
CA ALA A 211 -1.38 -16.03 33.20
C ALA A 211 -2.71 -16.79 33.33
N GLY A 212 -3.09 -17.57 32.31
CA GLY A 212 -4.34 -18.35 32.30
C GLY A 212 -5.62 -17.54 32.05
N ARG A 213 -5.55 -16.21 31.92
CA ARG A 213 -6.68 -15.30 31.67
C ARG A 213 -6.80 -14.91 30.19
N ASN A 214 -8.04 -14.78 29.70
CA ASN A 214 -8.30 -14.17 28.39
C ASN A 214 -7.98 -12.67 28.45
N VAL A 215 -7.16 -12.20 27.51
CA VAL A 215 -6.79 -10.78 27.43
C VAL A 215 -7.15 -10.20 26.08
N VAL A 216 -7.22 -8.87 25.98
CA VAL A 216 -7.52 -8.16 24.75
C VAL A 216 -6.43 -8.43 23.70
N GLY A 217 -6.85 -8.83 22.51
CA GLY A 217 -5.99 -9.06 21.35
C GLY A 217 -6.03 -7.93 20.34
N SER A 218 -7.19 -7.29 20.18
CA SER A 218 -7.34 -6.14 19.28
C SER A 218 -8.52 -5.25 19.67
N LEU A 219 -8.37 -3.95 19.42
CA LEU A 219 -9.44 -2.95 19.53
C LEU A 219 -10.06 -2.74 18.15
N LEU A 220 -11.39 -2.68 18.10
CA LEU A 220 -12.16 -2.39 16.89
C LEU A 220 -12.47 -0.90 16.84
N LEU A 221 -12.11 -0.28 15.72
CA LEU A 221 -12.09 1.16 15.52
C LEU A 221 -13.30 1.59 14.71
N GLY A 222 -13.90 2.72 15.10
CA GLY A 222 -15.02 3.30 14.40
C GLY A 222 -14.91 4.80 14.16
N LEU A 223 -15.60 5.25 13.11
CA LEU A 223 -15.80 6.66 12.77
C LEU A 223 -17.28 6.92 12.52
N TYR A 224 -17.72 8.11 12.92
CA TYR A 224 -19.07 8.59 12.68
C TYR A 224 -19.22 9.14 11.25
N ASP A 225 -20.33 8.80 10.61
CA ASP A 225 -20.79 9.47 9.40
C ASP A 225 -21.61 10.73 9.72
N ASP A 226 -22.01 11.45 8.66
CA ASP A 226 -22.82 12.68 8.78
C ASP A 226 -24.23 12.41 9.34
N LYS A 227 -24.68 11.14 9.34
CA LYS A 227 -25.96 10.70 9.92
C LYS A 227 -25.82 10.30 11.39
N GLY A 228 -24.62 10.35 11.96
CA GLY A 228 -24.35 9.98 13.34
C GLY A 228 -24.28 8.46 13.58
N LEU A 229 -24.14 7.65 12.54
CA LEU A 229 -23.91 6.21 12.63
C LEU A 229 -22.42 5.93 12.81
N LEU A 230 -22.09 5.02 13.74
CA LEU A 230 -20.71 4.62 14.01
C LEU A 230 -20.35 3.41 13.14
N HIS A 231 -19.53 3.65 12.12
CA HIS A 231 -19.07 2.62 11.19
C HIS A 231 -17.76 2.02 11.66
N HIS A 232 -17.66 0.69 11.62
CA HIS A 232 -16.42 -0.02 11.85
C HIS A 232 -15.46 0.16 10.66
N VAL A 233 -14.34 0.82 10.93
CA VAL A 233 -13.34 1.20 9.91
C VAL A 233 -12.09 0.34 9.95
N GLY A 234 -11.88 -0.50 10.98
CA GLY A 234 -10.70 -1.34 11.08
C GLY A 234 -10.36 -1.69 12.52
N PHE A 235 -9.12 -2.12 12.76
CA PHE A 235 -8.69 -2.53 14.09
C PHE A 235 -7.23 -2.16 14.36
N THR A 236 -6.85 -2.18 15.65
CA THR A 236 -5.45 -2.16 16.09
C THR A 236 -5.20 -3.34 17.02
N SER A 237 -4.07 -4.01 16.83
CA SER A 237 -3.54 -5.06 17.73
C SER A 237 -2.22 -4.65 18.39
N ALA A 238 -1.81 -3.39 18.22
CA ALA A 238 -0.55 -2.84 18.72
C ALA A 238 -0.61 -2.51 20.23
N ILE A 239 -1.05 -3.49 21.04
CA ILE A 239 -1.20 -3.40 22.49
C ILE A 239 0.00 -4.10 23.12
N LYS A 240 0.76 -3.39 23.95
CA LYS A 240 1.90 -3.95 24.69
C LYS A 240 1.43 -5.03 25.65
N ALA A 241 2.19 -6.12 25.79
CA ALA A 241 1.76 -7.30 26.54
C ALA A 241 1.45 -6.97 28.01
N GLU A 242 2.24 -6.07 28.60
CA GLU A 242 2.14 -5.63 30.00
C GLU A 242 0.86 -4.81 30.25
N GLN A 243 0.33 -4.14 29.22
CA GLN A 243 -0.88 -3.31 29.32
C GLN A 243 -2.17 -4.10 29.11
N LYS A 244 -2.07 -5.33 28.59
CA LYS A 244 -3.25 -6.12 28.20
C LYS A 244 -4.16 -6.48 29.38
N PRO A 245 -3.67 -6.90 30.56
CA PRO A 245 -4.54 -7.21 31.70
C PRO A 245 -5.39 -6.02 32.14
N ASP A 246 -4.76 -4.89 32.48
CA ASP A 246 -5.45 -3.68 32.94
C ASP A 246 -6.40 -3.12 31.88
N LEU A 247 -5.99 -3.17 30.60
CA LEU A 247 -6.84 -2.74 29.51
C LEU A 247 -8.05 -3.67 29.36
N THR A 248 -7.89 -4.99 29.55
CA THR A 248 -9.01 -5.93 29.54
C THR A 248 -10.02 -5.60 30.61
N ASP A 249 -9.61 -5.36 31.85
CA ASP A 249 -10.52 -4.98 32.95
C ASP A 249 -11.35 -3.73 32.59
N ARG A 250 -10.68 -2.69 32.06
CA ARG A 250 -11.33 -1.44 31.65
C ARG A 250 -12.33 -1.64 30.50
N LEU A 251 -12.01 -2.50 29.53
CA LEU A 251 -12.90 -2.77 28.40
C LEU A 251 -14.07 -3.66 28.81
N GLU A 252 -13.85 -4.67 29.66
CA GLU A 252 -14.89 -5.56 30.17
C GLU A 252 -15.96 -4.77 30.94
N ALA A 253 -15.56 -3.78 31.75
CA ALA A 253 -16.48 -2.88 32.44
C ALA A 253 -17.32 -1.97 31.51
N LEU A 254 -16.91 -1.82 30.25
CA LEU A 254 -17.57 -1.00 29.24
C LEU A 254 -18.37 -1.82 28.22
N ILE A 255 -18.43 -3.13 28.38
CA ILE A 255 -19.23 -4.01 27.51
C ILE A 255 -20.68 -3.55 27.51
N GLY A 256 -21.23 -3.38 26.31
CA GLY A 256 -22.61 -2.98 26.12
C GLY A 256 -22.93 -2.60 24.68
N GLU A 257 -24.18 -2.83 24.30
CA GLU A 257 -24.75 -2.48 22.99
C GLU A 257 -24.88 -0.95 22.79
N PRO A 258 -24.96 -0.47 21.54
CA PRO A 258 -24.88 -1.22 20.27
C PRO A 258 -23.46 -1.38 19.69
N GLY A 259 -22.40 -0.87 20.35
CA GLY A 259 -21.02 -0.91 19.83
C GLY A 259 -20.83 -0.08 18.55
N PHE A 260 -21.24 -0.63 17.40
CA PHE A 260 -21.28 0.00 16.09
C PHE A 260 -22.73 0.09 15.59
N THR A 261 -23.17 1.28 15.16
CA THR A 261 -24.54 1.52 14.68
C THR A 261 -24.67 1.61 13.17
N GLY A 262 -23.55 1.66 12.44
CA GLY A 262 -23.50 1.61 10.98
C GLY A 262 -22.92 0.28 10.49
N ASN A 263 -21.83 0.33 9.72
CA ASN A 263 -21.11 -0.86 9.29
C ASN A 263 -20.56 -1.62 10.51
N ALA A 264 -20.89 -2.91 10.66
CA ALA A 264 -20.42 -3.73 11.78
C ALA A 264 -19.14 -4.53 11.44
N PRO A 265 -18.35 -4.93 12.46
CA PRO A 265 -17.31 -5.94 12.30
C PRO A 265 -17.90 -7.27 11.81
N GLY A 266 -17.19 -7.97 10.92
CA GLY A 266 -17.63 -9.29 10.43
C GLY A 266 -18.54 -9.28 9.20
N GLY A 267 -18.75 -8.14 8.52
CA GLY A 267 -19.43 -8.09 7.22
C GLY A 267 -18.78 -8.98 6.14
N PRO A 268 -19.51 -9.34 5.07
CA PRO A 268 -19.09 -10.35 4.10
C PRO A 268 -17.78 -9.97 3.43
N SER A 269 -16.74 -10.80 3.63
CA SER A 269 -15.41 -10.64 3.05
C SER A 269 -14.86 -12.00 2.66
N ARG A 270 -14.17 -12.10 1.52
CA ARG A 270 -13.51 -13.35 1.07
C ARG A 270 -12.42 -13.84 2.04
N TRP A 271 -12.01 -13.01 2.99
CA TRP A 271 -11.02 -13.30 4.03
C TRP A 271 -11.64 -13.38 5.44
N SER A 272 -12.98 -13.39 5.57
CA SER A 272 -13.63 -13.58 6.87
C SER A 272 -13.49 -15.02 7.34
N THR A 273 -12.76 -15.22 8.43
CA THR A 273 -12.78 -16.48 9.20
C THR A 273 -13.93 -16.45 10.22
N GLU A 274 -14.35 -17.60 10.76
CA GLU A 274 -15.33 -17.66 11.88
C GLU A 274 -14.96 -16.75 13.06
N ARG A 275 -13.66 -16.52 13.30
CA ARG A 275 -13.13 -15.61 14.31
C ARG A 275 -13.39 -14.13 14.03
N SER A 276 -13.69 -13.77 12.79
CA SER A 276 -13.96 -12.39 12.40
C SER A 276 -15.31 -11.89 12.93
N ALA A 277 -16.21 -12.80 13.30
CA ALA A 277 -17.55 -12.51 13.81
C ALA A 277 -17.63 -12.43 15.34
N LYS A 278 -16.69 -13.03 16.10
CA LYS A 278 -16.69 -13.00 17.57
C LYS A 278 -15.95 -11.76 18.08
N TRP A 279 -16.69 -10.79 18.62
CA TRP A 279 -16.17 -9.59 19.25
C TRP A 279 -17.10 -9.13 20.37
N CYS A 280 -16.58 -8.35 21.30
CA CYS A 280 -17.34 -7.78 22.41
C CYS A 280 -17.68 -6.31 22.10
N PRO A 281 -18.98 -5.94 22.06
CA PRO A 281 -19.39 -4.56 21.84
C PRO A 281 -19.10 -3.70 23.07
N LEU A 282 -18.67 -2.46 22.82
CA LEU A 282 -18.39 -1.48 23.85
C LEU A 282 -19.26 -0.25 23.68
N LYS A 283 -19.70 0.32 24.80
CA LYS A 283 -20.31 1.66 24.77
C LYS A 283 -19.28 2.64 24.17
N PRO A 284 -19.65 3.46 23.16
CA PRO A 284 -18.72 4.34 22.47
C PRO A 284 -18.31 5.51 23.38
N LYS A 285 -17.32 5.26 24.24
CA LYS A 285 -16.80 6.21 25.24
C LYS A 285 -15.30 6.47 25.09
N LEU A 286 -14.57 5.50 24.55
CA LEU A 286 -13.13 5.57 24.45
C LEU A 286 -12.73 6.08 23.07
N VAL A 287 -11.78 7.01 23.04
CA VAL A 287 -11.17 7.52 21.81
C VAL A 287 -9.68 7.25 21.84
N ILE A 288 -9.16 6.82 20.69
CA ILE A 288 -7.75 6.51 20.49
C ILE A 288 -7.27 7.13 19.19
N GLU A 289 -6.12 7.78 19.23
CA GLU A 289 -5.43 8.23 18.03
C GLU A 289 -4.58 7.07 17.50
N VAL A 290 -4.82 6.68 16.26
CA VAL A 290 -4.07 5.62 15.58
C VAL A 290 -3.34 6.16 14.37
N CYS A 291 -2.16 5.61 14.10
CA CYS A 291 -1.50 5.79 12.82
C CYS A 291 -1.97 4.72 11.84
N TYR A 292 -2.26 5.14 10.61
CA TYR A 292 -2.65 4.27 9.52
C TYR A 292 -1.86 4.65 8.26
N ASP A 293 -1.75 3.70 7.32
CA ASP A 293 -1.07 3.96 6.05
C ASP A 293 -2.04 4.34 4.93
N HIS A 294 -3.09 3.56 4.75
CA HIS A 294 -4.07 3.78 3.70
C HIS A 294 -5.51 3.58 4.19
N PHE A 295 -6.41 4.41 3.66
CA PHE A 295 -7.84 4.35 3.91
C PHE A 295 -8.58 4.29 2.57
N SER A 296 -9.24 3.17 2.28
CA SER A 296 -10.00 2.94 1.03
C SER A 296 -11.24 2.11 1.32
N GLY A 297 -12.29 2.29 0.52
CA GLY A 297 -13.57 1.57 0.74
C GLY A 297 -14.14 1.76 2.15
N GLU A 298 -14.04 2.98 2.69
CA GLU A 298 -14.46 3.36 4.05
C GLU A 298 -13.74 2.64 5.20
N ARG A 299 -12.59 2.00 4.95
CA ARG A 299 -11.84 1.22 5.96
C ARG A 299 -10.33 1.42 5.86
N PHE A 300 -9.64 1.19 6.97
CA PHE A 300 -8.19 1.02 7.00
C PHE A 300 -7.81 -0.29 6.31
N ARG A 301 -6.87 -0.22 5.36
CA ARG A 301 -6.46 -1.40 4.60
C ARG A 301 -5.63 -2.38 5.43
N HIS A 302 -4.77 -1.85 6.30
CA HIS A 302 -3.88 -2.63 7.16
C HIS A 302 -4.17 -2.38 8.64
N GLY A 303 -3.57 -3.21 9.49
CA GLY A 303 -3.59 -2.98 10.94
C GLY A 303 -2.99 -1.62 11.28
N THR A 304 -3.65 -0.90 12.19
CA THR A 304 -3.22 0.42 12.65
C THR A 304 -2.37 0.30 13.91
N SER A 305 -1.50 1.28 14.16
CA SER A 305 -0.71 1.35 15.40
C SER A 305 -1.26 2.43 16.34
N ILE A 306 -1.21 2.17 17.63
CA ILE A 306 -1.65 3.13 18.66
C ILE A 306 -0.61 4.23 18.77
N LEU A 307 -1.03 5.49 18.62
CA LEU A 307 -0.20 6.65 18.98
C LEU A 307 -0.46 7.03 20.44
N ARG A 308 -1.72 7.27 20.80
CA ARG A 308 -2.12 7.66 22.16
C ARG A 308 -3.61 7.53 22.39
N TRP A 309 -4.02 7.40 23.65
CA TRP A 309 -5.41 7.59 24.05
C TRP A 309 -5.78 9.09 24.03
N ARG A 310 -7.04 9.40 23.73
CA ARG A 310 -7.56 10.77 23.61
C ARG A 310 -8.73 11.00 24.58
N PRO A 311 -8.50 11.01 25.90
CA PRO A 311 -9.57 11.28 26.88
C PRO A 311 -10.14 12.70 26.75
N ASP A 312 -9.40 13.59 26.11
CA ASP A 312 -9.77 14.97 25.79
C ASP A 312 -10.81 15.10 24.66
N LYS A 313 -11.07 14.03 23.90
CA LYS A 313 -11.91 14.07 22.70
C LYS A 313 -13.22 13.30 22.90
N ALA A 314 -14.34 13.93 22.57
CA ALA A 314 -15.64 13.26 22.59
C ALA A 314 -15.75 12.30 21.40
N PRO A 315 -16.32 11.08 21.58
CA PRO A 315 -16.49 10.10 20.51
C PRO A 315 -17.16 10.64 19.25
N ARG A 316 -18.17 11.51 19.39
CA ARG A 316 -18.89 12.14 18.26
C ARG A 316 -18.03 13.06 17.39
N GLN A 317 -16.87 13.49 17.88
CA GLN A 317 -15.92 14.30 17.09
C GLN A 317 -15.02 13.44 16.18
N CYS A 318 -15.10 12.11 16.27
CA CYS A 318 -14.34 11.17 15.46
C CYS A 318 -15.13 10.85 14.19
N THR A 319 -15.10 11.75 13.20
CA THR A 319 -15.90 11.63 11.96
C THR A 319 -15.04 11.27 10.74
N PHE A 320 -15.66 10.88 9.61
CA PHE A 320 -14.95 10.66 8.35
C PHE A 320 -14.30 11.93 7.76
N GLU A 321 -14.74 13.13 8.16
CA GLU A 321 -14.16 14.40 7.68
C GLU A 321 -12.64 14.48 7.90
N GLN A 322 -12.13 13.94 9.01
CA GLN A 322 -10.69 13.94 9.31
C GLN A 322 -9.87 13.14 8.28
N LEU A 323 -10.52 12.25 7.52
CA LEU A 323 -9.89 11.42 6.50
C LEU A 323 -9.97 12.03 5.11
N LYS A 324 -10.72 13.13 4.91
CA LYS A 324 -10.80 13.81 3.62
C LYS A 324 -9.43 14.37 3.25
N GLN A 325 -8.79 13.71 2.30
CA GLN A 325 -7.53 14.16 1.74
C GLN A 325 -7.78 15.21 0.67
N LYS A 326 -6.90 16.22 0.57
CA LYS A 326 -6.77 16.97 -0.68
C LYS A 326 -6.47 15.96 -1.79
N ALA A 327 -7.28 15.99 -2.86
CA ALA A 327 -7.11 15.09 -4.00
C ALA A 327 -5.69 15.23 -4.56
N ALA A 328 -4.86 14.22 -4.31
CA ALA A 328 -3.60 14.07 -4.99
C ALA A 328 -3.87 13.54 -6.41
N ASP A 329 -3.14 14.04 -7.39
CA ASP A 329 -3.24 13.64 -8.78
C ASP A 329 -1.90 13.03 -9.21
N PRO A 330 -1.58 11.79 -8.75
CA PRO A 330 -0.33 11.15 -9.07
C PRO A 330 -0.13 10.90 -10.57
N MET A 331 -1.22 10.91 -11.37
CA MET A 331 -1.12 10.81 -12.83
C MET A 331 -0.34 11.98 -13.45
N LYS A 332 -0.31 13.15 -12.82
CA LYS A 332 0.52 14.28 -13.28
C LYS A 332 2.03 14.00 -13.20
N LEU A 333 2.46 13.05 -12.38
CA LEU A 333 3.87 12.67 -12.26
C LEU A 333 4.33 11.78 -13.43
N LEU A 334 3.40 11.26 -14.23
CA LEU A 334 3.64 10.31 -15.32
C LEU A 334 3.48 10.95 -16.71
N LYS A 335 3.40 12.27 -16.77
CA LYS A 335 3.25 13.04 -18.02
C LYS A 335 4.57 13.19 -18.76
#